data_AF-A0A5B9VY79-F1
#
_entry.id   AF-A0A5B9VY79-F1
#
_cell.length_a   1.000
_cell.length_b   1.000
_cell.length_c   1.000
_cell.angle_alpha   90.00
_cell.angle_beta   90.00
_cell.angle_gamma   90.00
#
_symmetry.space_group_name_H-M   'P 1'
#
loop_
_entity.id
_entity.type
_entity.pdbx_description
1 polymer ?
#
loop_
_entity_poly.entity_id
_entity_poly.type
_entity_poly.pdbx_seq_one_letter_code
_entity_poly.pdbx_strand_id
1 'polypeptide(L)'
;MRRRSTFHLAHVLASWAALAGAAPAVIGQEAEQAPAAAEGAARPAPGGEAAAAEPQPGDPVMMEKLLRQWEKQSSLLKTLDVAMFRKDTTPAWGTVEYYEGRALFQSPNLAFIDFSKIQLDDNKKPMKDAKGKWVSTHDERIVCTGTEVWQYKTDTKQIFVFPLQGNAQQKAVEEGPLPFLFNMKADDARRRYKMSYVKKDVKANAYLVRIEPRLAEDKETFSIAFVNLDCKFLLPVRIHMTSPDGKSTKDYTLGPMYPNKKVSESNFKGKVLPSPWKLVKNPMGQDNPRGPGAAPGAAGPRREAPAARPAAARRGAEGMQRE
;
A
#
# COMPACT_ATOMS: atom_id res chain seq x y z
N MET A 1 44.52 -14.05 -17.29
CA MET A 1 44.26 -12.61 -17.03
C MET A 1 42.96 -12.47 -16.23
N ARG A 2 43.06 -12.17 -14.93
CA ARG A 2 41.93 -11.92 -14.03
C ARG A 2 41.52 -10.44 -14.15
N ARG A 3 40.28 -10.15 -14.54
CA ARG A 3 39.67 -8.83 -14.30
C ARG A 3 38.73 -8.95 -13.11
N ARG A 4 39.15 -8.34 -12.00
CA ARG A 4 38.30 -8.03 -10.85
C ARG A 4 37.43 -6.83 -11.24
N SER A 5 36.12 -6.98 -11.26
CA SER A 5 35.20 -5.84 -11.31
C SER A 5 34.59 -5.67 -9.92
N THR A 6 35.08 -4.65 -9.24
CA THR A 6 34.50 -4.03 -8.04
C THR A 6 33.14 -3.44 -8.39
N PHE A 7 32.07 -3.97 -7.78
CA PHE A 7 30.79 -3.27 -7.72
C PHE A 7 30.75 -2.46 -6.42
N HIS A 8 30.64 -1.14 -6.58
CA HIS A 8 30.43 -0.22 -5.48
C HIS A 8 29.03 -0.42 -4.90
N LEU A 9 29.00 -0.71 -3.60
CA LEU A 9 27.84 -0.76 -2.75
C LEU A 9 27.39 0.70 -2.49
N ALA A 10 26.27 1.13 -3.05
CA ALA A 10 25.66 2.41 -2.68
C ALA A 10 24.66 2.16 -1.54
N HIS A 11 25.02 2.66 -0.36
CA HIS A 11 24.15 2.76 0.81
C HIS A 11 22.92 3.62 0.49
N VAL A 12 21.73 3.16 0.91
CA VAL A 12 20.61 4.07 1.19
C VAL A 12 20.28 3.91 2.67
N LEU A 13 20.87 4.81 3.46
CA LEU A 13 20.42 5.12 4.80
C LEU A 13 19.20 6.02 4.69
N ALA A 14 18.14 5.66 5.41
CA ALA A 14 17.01 6.54 5.67
C ALA A 14 17.49 7.72 6.54
N SER A 15 17.13 8.94 6.16
CA SER A 15 17.19 10.12 7.02
C SER A 15 16.12 11.11 6.58
N TRP A 16 15.10 11.29 7.42
CA TRP A 16 14.22 12.45 7.37
C TRP A 16 14.59 13.35 8.55
N ALA A 17 15.13 14.52 8.26
CA ALA A 17 15.23 15.63 9.21
C ALA A 17 14.32 16.74 8.71
N ALA A 18 13.33 17.07 9.54
CA ALA A 18 12.47 18.24 9.38
C ALA A 18 13.28 19.51 9.62
N LEU A 19 13.08 20.53 8.79
CA LEU A 19 13.40 21.91 9.13
C LEU A 19 12.37 22.84 8.49
N ALA A 20 11.70 23.57 9.38
CA ALA A 20 10.80 24.67 9.08
C ALA A 20 11.61 25.92 8.67
N GLY A 21 10.96 26.81 7.91
CA GLY A 21 11.16 28.25 8.07
C GLY A 21 11.57 29.05 6.83
N ALA A 22 10.76 30.09 6.59
CA ALA A 22 11.05 31.38 5.96
C ALA A 22 10.96 31.52 4.42
N ALA A 23 9.94 32.31 4.01
CA ALA A 23 9.90 33.08 2.77
C ALA A 23 10.74 34.37 2.88
N PRO A 24 11.18 34.96 1.75
CA PRO A 24 10.63 36.25 1.30
C PRO A 24 10.46 36.31 -0.25
N ALA A 25 9.40 36.91 -0.78
CA ALA A 25 9.19 38.32 -1.20
C ALA A 25 9.85 38.74 -2.55
N VAL A 26 8.97 38.92 -3.56
CA VAL A 26 8.78 40.03 -4.55
C VAL A 26 9.96 40.56 -5.40
N ILE A 27 9.59 41.01 -6.62
CA ILE A 27 10.21 41.93 -7.60
C ILE A 27 10.53 41.17 -8.91
N GLY A 28 10.10 41.57 -10.12
CA GLY A 28 9.37 42.73 -10.59
C GLY A 28 9.01 42.55 -12.07
N GLN A 29 7.98 43.27 -12.52
CA GLN A 29 7.63 43.47 -13.93
C GLN A 29 8.78 44.18 -14.67
N GLU A 30 8.99 43.83 -15.94
CA GLU A 30 9.12 44.88 -16.95
C GLU A 30 8.62 44.36 -18.30
N ALA A 31 7.64 45.08 -18.82
CA ALA A 31 7.09 44.92 -20.15
C ALA A 31 7.79 45.94 -21.06
N GLU A 32 8.29 45.49 -22.20
CA GLU A 32 8.68 46.39 -23.29
C GLU A 32 8.04 45.92 -24.59
N GLN A 33 7.11 46.75 -25.07
CA GLN A 33 6.48 46.70 -26.39
C GLN A 33 7.13 47.76 -27.27
N ALA A 34 7.58 47.38 -28.47
CA ALA A 34 7.55 48.24 -29.66
C ALA A 34 7.78 47.43 -30.95
N PRO A 35 7.33 47.93 -32.12
CA PRO A 35 6.75 47.11 -33.19
C PRO A 35 7.57 47.10 -34.50
N ALA A 36 7.30 46.14 -35.39
CA ALA A 36 6.99 46.37 -36.82
C ALA A 36 7.13 45.09 -37.70
N ALA A 37 6.09 44.87 -38.51
CA ALA A 37 6.06 44.38 -39.89
C ALA A 37 6.79 43.08 -40.30
N ALA A 38 6.01 42.08 -40.74
CA ALA A 38 6.12 41.50 -42.09
C ALA A 38 5.01 40.47 -42.35
N GLU A 39 4.51 40.49 -43.59
CA GLU A 39 3.47 39.64 -44.16
C GLU A 39 3.78 38.14 -44.16
N GLY A 40 2.71 37.35 -44.03
CA GLY A 40 2.41 36.26 -44.97
C GLY A 40 3.31 35.02 -44.97
N ALA A 41 3.14 34.13 -43.98
CA ALA A 41 3.31 32.70 -44.19
C ALA A 41 2.50 31.91 -43.15
N ALA A 42 1.41 31.27 -43.61
CA ALA A 42 0.67 30.30 -42.81
C ALA A 42 1.58 29.12 -42.47
N ARG A 43 2.08 29.08 -41.23
CA ARG A 43 2.66 27.87 -40.63
C ARG A 43 1.50 27.02 -40.06
N PRO A 44 1.43 25.71 -40.36
CA PRO A 44 0.55 24.83 -39.60
C PRO A 44 1.04 24.80 -38.14
N ALA A 45 0.15 25.12 -37.21
CA ALA A 45 0.44 25.00 -35.79
C ALA A 45 0.83 23.55 -35.46
N PRO A 46 1.92 23.31 -34.71
CA PRO A 46 2.17 21.99 -34.15
C PRO A 46 0.99 21.65 -33.22
N GLY A 47 0.51 20.42 -33.37
CA GLY A 47 -0.71 19.91 -32.76
C GLY A 47 -0.85 20.31 -31.30
N GLY A 48 -2.04 20.79 -30.98
CA GLY A 48 -2.46 21.01 -29.60
C GLY A 48 -2.07 19.79 -28.78
N GLU A 49 -1.23 20.05 -27.78
CA GLU A 49 -1.10 19.21 -26.60
C GLU A 49 -2.51 18.79 -26.23
N ALA A 50 -2.79 17.49 -26.39
CA ALA A 50 -4.04 16.91 -25.96
C ALA A 50 -4.13 17.21 -24.46
N ALA A 51 -4.91 18.24 -24.12
CA ALA A 51 -5.30 18.53 -22.76
C ALA A 51 -5.72 17.19 -22.16
N ALA A 52 -5.00 16.77 -21.12
CA ALA A 52 -5.32 15.57 -20.37
C ALA A 52 -6.79 15.68 -19.99
N ALA A 53 -7.63 14.88 -20.66
CA ALA A 53 -9.07 14.94 -20.46
C ALA A 53 -9.34 14.77 -18.96
N GLU A 54 -10.00 15.77 -18.38
CA GLU A 54 -10.43 15.68 -16.99
C GLU A 54 -11.21 14.37 -16.79
N PRO A 55 -10.97 13.65 -15.68
CA PRO A 55 -11.65 12.38 -15.45
C PRO A 55 -13.16 12.62 -15.41
N GLN A 56 -13.85 12.07 -16.41
CA GLN A 56 -15.32 12.04 -16.48
C GLN A 56 -15.89 11.64 -15.11
N PRO A 57 -16.87 12.37 -14.56
CA PRO A 57 -17.54 11.96 -13.34
C PRO A 57 -18.14 10.57 -13.55
N GLY A 58 -17.72 9.59 -12.74
CA GLY A 58 -18.21 8.23 -12.88
C GLY A 58 -19.70 8.12 -12.56
N ASP A 59 -20.38 7.13 -13.14
CA ASP A 59 -21.81 6.86 -12.89
C ASP A 59 -21.98 6.29 -11.45
N PRO A 60 -22.59 7.05 -10.52
CA PRO A 60 -22.71 6.63 -9.13
C PRO A 60 -23.70 5.47 -8.95
N VAL A 61 -24.75 5.42 -9.76
CA VAL A 61 -25.77 4.36 -9.70
C VAL A 61 -25.17 3.05 -10.19
N MET A 62 -24.42 3.09 -11.29
CA MET A 62 -23.71 1.92 -11.78
C MET A 62 -22.62 1.46 -10.80
N MET A 63 -21.88 2.39 -10.19
CA MET A 63 -20.88 2.06 -9.18
C MET A 63 -21.51 1.37 -7.95
N GLU A 64 -22.65 1.86 -7.46
CA GLU A 64 -23.36 1.23 -6.34
C GLU A 64 -23.81 -0.19 -6.69
N LYS A 65 -24.41 -0.36 -7.87
CA LYS A 65 -24.81 -1.68 -8.38
C LYS A 65 -23.60 -2.62 -8.45
N LEU A 66 -22.49 -2.14 -9.00
CA LEU A 66 -21.26 -2.91 -9.14
C LEU A 66 -20.69 -3.32 -7.78
N LEU A 67 -20.67 -2.42 -6.79
CA LEU A 67 -20.22 -2.73 -5.43
C LEU A 67 -21.07 -3.82 -4.77
N ARG A 68 -22.40 -3.73 -4.88
CA ARG A 68 -23.32 -4.74 -4.33
C ARG A 68 -23.11 -6.10 -4.99
N GLN A 69 -22.91 -6.11 -6.32
CA GLN A 69 -22.63 -7.35 -7.04
C GLN A 69 -21.26 -7.91 -6.68
N TRP A 70 -20.24 -7.07 -6.55
CA TRP A 70 -18.88 -7.48 -6.23
C TRP A 70 -18.82 -8.06 -4.80
N GLU A 71 -19.45 -7.43 -3.82
CA GLU A 71 -19.59 -8.00 -2.47
C GLU A 71 -20.32 -9.35 -2.48
N LYS A 72 -21.40 -9.48 -3.26
CA LYS A 72 -22.10 -10.75 -3.39
C LYS A 72 -21.18 -11.83 -3.97
N GLN A 73 -20.44 -11.53 -5.04
CA GLN A 73 -19.55 -12.51 -5.67
C GLN A 73 -18.36 -12.87 -4.78
N SER A 74 -17.73 -11.89 -4.12
CA SER A 74 -16.61 -12.12 -3.20
C SER A 74 -17.03 -13.02 -2.02
N SER A 75 -18.26 -12.88 -1.52
CA SER A 75 -18.78 -13.74 -0.45
C SER A 75 -18.90 -15.22 -0.83
N LEU A 76 -18.99 -15.55 -2.12
CA LEU A 76 -19.05 -16.93 -2.63
C LEU A 76 -17.66 -17.56 -2.80
N LEU A 77 -16.59 -16.76 -2.68
CA LEU A 77 -15.22 -17.18 -2.89
C LEU A 77 -14.66 -17.79 -1.60
N LYS A 78 -14.56 -19.12 -1.57
CA LYS A 78 -13.93 -19.86 -0.47
C LYS A 78 -12.42 -19.90 -0.63
N THR A 79 -11.97 -20.10 -1.85
CA THR A 79 -10.55 -20.14 -2.21
C THR A 79 -10.33 -19.50 -3.56
N LEU A 80 -9.12 -18.99 -3.79
CA LEU A 80 -8.68 -18.57 -5.12
C LEU A 80 -7.24 -18.99 -5.32
N ASP A 81 -6.94 -19.41 -6.54
CA ASP A 81 -5.59 -19.64 -7.03
C ASP A 81 -5.42 -18.87 -8.33
N VAL A 82 -4.52 -17.90 -8.36
CA VAL A 82 -4.33 -17.00 -9.50
C VAL A 82 -2.87 -16.82 -9.83
N ALA A 83 -2.54 -16.96 -11.11
CA ALA A 83 -1.24 -16.55 -11.62
C ALA A 83 -1.22 -15.04 -11.85
N MET A 84 -0.06 -14.43 -11.65
CA MET A 84 0.13 -12.99 -11.72
C MET A 84 1.35 -12.64 -12.56
N PHE A 85 1.23 -11.57 -13.33
CA PHE A 85 2.36 -10.88 -13.93
C PHE A 85 2.34 -9.43 -13.45
N ARG A 86 3.47 -8.93 -12.97
CA ARG A 86 3.59 -7.55 -12.48
C ARG A 86 4.67 -6.82 -13.27
N LYS A 87 4.36 -5.60 -13.71
CA LYS A 87 5.32 -4.66 -14.28
C LYS A 87 5.40 -3.43 -13.39
N ASP A 88 6.60 -3.14 -12.90
CA ASP A 88 6.88 -1.95 -12.11
C ASP A 88 7.66 -0.96 -12.98
N THR A 89 7.24 0.29 -13.00
CA THR A 89 7.93 1.37 -13.73
C THR A 89 8.23 2.49 -12.78
N THR A 90 9.52 2.84 -12.65
CA THR A 90 9.99 3.91 -11.78
C THR A 90 10.79 4.92 -12.61
N PRO A 91 10.14 5.96 -13.16
CA PRO A 91 10.80 6.91 -14.07
C PRO A 91 11.99 7.63 -13.45
N ALA A 92 11.96 7.91 -12.14
CA ALA A 92 13.04 8.58 -11.42
C ALA A 92 14.40 7.85 -11.52
N TRP A 93 14.38 6.53 -11.73
CA TRP A 93 15.58 5.72 -11.91
C TRP A 93 15.71 5.13 -13.32
N GLY A 94 14.77 5.43 -14.22
CA GLY A 94 14.71 4.84 -15.56
C GLY A 94 14.58 3.30 -15.52
N THR A 95 14.01 2.74 -14.46
CA THR A 95 13.90 1.30 -14.25
C THR A 95 12.52 0.78 -14.62
N VAL A 96 12.53 -0.37 -15.29
CA VAL A 96 11.33 -1.18 -15.53
C VAL A 96 11.65 -2.59 -15.07
N GLU A 97 10.86 -3.10 -14.13
CA GLU A 97 11.04 -4.42 -13.55
C GLU A 97 9.81 -5.28 -13.83
N TYR A 98 10.03 -6.58 -13.99
CA TYR A 98 8.99 -7.53 -14.32
C TYR A 98 9.03 -8.69 -13.34
N TYR A 99 7.85 -9.18 -12.99
CA TYR A 99 7.71 -10.28 -12.05
C TYR A 99 6.66 -11.26 -12.57
N GLU A 100 6.94 -12.55 -12.38
CA GLU A 100 5.91 -13.58 -12.39
C GLU A 100 5.57 -13.95 -10.96
N GLY A 101 4.33 -14.33 -10.71
CA GLY A 101 3.91 -14.70 -9.38
C GLY A 101 2.64 -15.53 -9.33
N ARG A 102 2.27 -15.86 -8.11
CA ARG A 102 1.04 -16.59 -7.79
C ARG A 102 0.48 -16.04 -6.49
N ALA A 103 -0.82 -15.76 -6.48
CA ALA A 103 -1.55 -15.49 -5.26
C ALA A 103 -2.54 -16.62 -4.96
N LEU A 104 -2.61 -16.99 -3.69
CA LEU A 104 -3.63 -17.86 -3.15
C LEU A 104 -4.41 -17.11 -2.08
N PHE A 105 -5.70 -17.34 -2.04
CA PHE A 105 -6.58 -16.85 -1.00
C PHE A 105 -7.41 -18.03 -0.46
N GLN A 106 -7.64 -18.03 0.84
CA GLN A 106 -8.64 -18.87 1.48
C GLN A 106 -9.38 -18.07 2.54
N SER A 107 -10.69 -18.01 2.38
CA SER A 107 -11.59 -17.30 3.29
C SER A 107 -11.49 -17.88 4.71
N PRO A 108 -11.55 -17.04 5.76
CA PRO A 108 -11.80 -15.59 5.70
C PRO A 108 -10.54 -14.72 5.58
N ASN A 109 -9.37 -15.23 5.93
CA ASN A 109 -8.20 -14.40 6.25
C ASN A 109 -6.85 -15.04 5.92
N LEU A 110 -6.82 -16.10 5.11
CA LEU A 110 -5.57 -16.73 4.69
C LEU A 110 -5.17 -16.23 3.30
N ALA A 111 -3.92 -15.82 3.16
CA ALA A 111 -3.39 -15.35 1.89
C ALA A 111 -1.94 -15.80 1.71
N PHE A 112 -1.55 -16.02 0.48
CA PHE A 112 -0.19 -16.33 0.07
C PHE A 112 0.10 -15.60 -1.22
N ILE A 113 1.25 -14.96 -1.31
CA ILE A 113 1.70 -14.27 -2.50
C ILE A 113 3.17 -14.63 -2.68
N ASP A 114 3.53 -15.00 -3.89
CA ASP A 114 4.90 -15.35 -4.25
C ASP A 114 5.26 -14.66 -5.54
N PHE A 115 6.38 -13.92 -5.54
CA PHE A 115 6.93 -13.28 -6.71
C PHE A 115 8.35 -13.76 -7.00
N SER A 116 8.63 -13.89 -8.28
CA SER A 116 9.97 -14.06 -8.83
C SER A 116 10.23 -12.93 -9.81
N LYS A 117 11.37 -12.26 -9.65
CA LYS A 117 11.84 -11.22 -10.55
C LYS A 117 12.32 -11.84 -11.85
N ILE A 118 11.79 -11.38 -12.97
CA ILE A 118 12.14 -11.84 -14.31
C ILE A 118 13.42 -11.13 -14.76
N GLN A 119 14.36 -11.91 -15.28
CA GLN A 119 15.60 -11.40 -15.86
C GLN A 119 15.34 -10.71 -17.19
N LEU A 120 16.13 -9.69 -17.48
CA LEU A 120 16.03 -8.92 -18.72
C LEU A 120 17.24 -9.22 -19.61
N ASP A 121 17.01 -9.21 -20.93
CA ASP A 121 18.08 -9.27 -21.91
C ASP A 121 18.80 -7.91 -22.03
N ASP A 122 19.81 -7.85 -22.90
CA ASP A 122 20.58 -6.63 -23.17
C ASP A 122 19.71 -5.47 -23.70
N ASN A 123 18.53 -5.78 -24.24
CA ASN A 123 17.54 -4.82 -24.74
C ASN A 123 16.47 -4.46 -23.70
N LYS A 124 16.67 -4.82 -22.42
CA LYS A 124 15.73 -4.61 -21.31
C LYS A 124 14.37 -5.31 -21.51
N LYS A 125 14.33 -6.40 -22.27
CA LYS A 125 13.12 -7.19 -22.49
C LYS A 125 13.09 -8.41 -21.57
N PRO A 126 11.91 -8.79 -21.04
CA PRO A 126 11.74 -10.01 -20.25
C PRO A 126 12.22 -11.27 -20.98
N MET A 127 13.13 -12.02 -20.37
CA MET A 127 13.73 -13.23 -20.95
C MET A 127 12.89 -14.47 -20.70
N LYS A 128 12.80 -15.31 -21.73
CA LYS A 128 12.24 -16.66 -21.63
C LYS A 128 13.30 -17.72 -21.94
N ASP A 129 13.20 -18.87 -21.29
CA ASP A 129 13.99 -20.05 -21.61
C ASP A 129 13.51 -20.71 -22.92
N ALA A 130 14.22 -21.76 -23.36
CA ALA A 130 13.88 -22.50 -24.57
C ALA A 130 12.49 -23.18 -24.53
N LYS A 131 11.88 -23.30 -23.35
CA LYS A 131 10.54 -23.87 -23.15
C LYS A 131 9.46 -22.78 -23.05
N GLY A 132 9.83 -21.51 -23.22
CA GLY A 132 8.90 -20.38 -23.15
C GLY A 132 8.52 -19.94 -21.74
N LYS A 133 9.20 -20.46 -20.70
CA LYS A 133 9.03 -20.03 -19.31
C LYS A 133 9.91 -18.80 -19.03
N TRP A 134 9.46 -17.90 -18.18
CA TRP A 134 10.29 -16.78 -17.73
C TRP A 134 11.56 -17.27 -17.03
N VAL A 135 12.70 -16.65 -17.37
CA VAL A 135 13.94 -16.82 -16.60
C VAL A 135 13.83 -15.88 -15.41
N SER A 136 13.61 -16.42 -14.21
CA SER A 136 13.32 -15.63 -13.03
C SER A 136 14.08 -16.10 -11.80
N THR A 137 14.17 -15.24 -10.80
CA THR A 137 14.76 -15.55 -9.49
C THR A 137 13.78 -15.14 -8.41
N HIS A 138 13.59 -16.00 -7.40
CA HIS A 138 12.68 -15.70 -6.29
C HIS A 138 13.04 -14.36 -5.64
N ASP A 139 12.03 -13.54 -5.37
CA ASP A 139 12.18 -12.17 -4.93
C ASP A 139 11.52 -11.98 -3.56
N GLU A 140 10.21 -12.15 -3.52
CA GLU A 140 9.41 -11.89 -2.33
C GLU A 140 8.36 -12.99 -2.15
N ARG A 141 8.10 -13.32 -0.89
CA ARG A 141 6.93 -14.08 -0.48
C ARG A 141 6.22 -13.39 0.67
N ILE A 142 4.90 -13.38 0.64
CA ILE A 142 4.06 -12.90 1.73
C ILE A 142 3.07 -14.01 2.10
N VAL A 143 2.97 -14.32 3.39
CA VAL A 143 2.04 -15.32 3.92
C VAL A 143 1.24 -14.72 5.05
N CYS A 144 -0.06 -14.60 4.85
CA CYS A 144 -1.00 -14.29 5.91
C CYS A 144 -1.55 -15.60 6.49
N THR A 145 -1.27 -15.84 7.77
CA THR A 145 -1.66 -17.04 8.51
C THR A 145 -3.02 -16.89 9.20
N GLY A 146 -3.66 -15.73 9.02
CA GLY A 146 -4.86 -15.32 9.73
C GLY A 146 -4.58 -14.63 11.07
N THR A 147 -3.40 -14.82 11.68
CA THR A 147 -3.00 -14.15 12.94
C THR A 147 -1.69 -13.37 12.85
N GLU A 148 -0.91 -13.62 11.79
CA GLU A 148 0.35 -12.93 11.52
C GLU A 148 0.57 -12.82 10.01
N VAL A 149 1.31 -11.80 9.58
CA VAL A 149 1.85 -11.68 8.23
C VAL A 149 3.34 -11.96 8.25
N TRP A 150 3.76 -12.89 7.40
CA TRP A 150 5.15 -13.30 7.22
C TRP A 150 5.65 -12.83 5.87
N GLN A 151 6.60 -11.89 5.84
CA GLN A 151 7.20 -11.38 4.62
C GLN A 151 8.65 -11.86 4.50
N TYR A 152 8.93 -12.58 3.42
CA TYR A 152 10.26 -13.12 3.10
C TYR A 152 10.87 -12.25 2.01
N LYS A 153 11.98 -11.59 2.34
CA LYS A 153 12.74 -10.75 1.40
C LYS A 153 14.02 -11.47 0.99
N THR A 154 14.09 -11.89 -0.28
CA THR A 154 15.18 -12.76 -0.76
C THR A 154 16.49 -12.02 -0.92
N ASP A 155 16.46 -10.73 -1.23
CA ASP A 155 17.62 -9.85 -1.38
C ASP A 155 18.42 -9.71 -0.08
N THR A 156 17.72 -9.49 1.03
CA THR A 156 18.26 -9.24 2.37
C THR A 156 18.36 -10.50 3.22
N LYS A 157 17.75 -11.61 2.76
CA LYS A 157 17.59 -12.85 3.52
C LYS A 157 16.91 -12.59 4.88
N GLN A 158 15.88 -11.75 4.88
CA GLN A 158 15.13 -11.41 6.09
C GLN A 158 13.71 -11.95 6.02
N ILE A 159 13.21 -12.43 7.16
CA ILE A 159 11.83 -12.84 7.37
C ILE A 159 11.25 -11.87 8.39
N PHE A 160 10.32 -11.00 7.96
CA PHE A 160 9.60 -10.11 8.85
C PHE A 160 8.30 -10.78 9.28
N VAL A 161 8.00 -10.75 10.58
CA VAL A 161 6.74 -11.27 11.13
C VAL A 161 6.00 -10.14 11.83
N PHE A 162 4.82 -9.81 11.31
CA PHE A 162 3.95 -8.78 11.83
C PHE A 162 2.73 -9.44 12.48
N PRO A 163 2.50 -9.25 13.79
CA PRO A 163 1.30 -9.78 14.43
C PRO A 163 0.07 -9.00 13.94
N LEU A 164 -0.99 -9.73 13.63
CA LEU A 164 -2.29 -9.18 13.30
C LEU A 164 -3.14 -9.08 14.58
N GLN A 165 -2.82 -8.12 15.46
CA GLN A 165 -3.59 -7.94 16.70
C GLN A 165 -4.85 -7.08 16.49
N GLY A 166 -6.00 -7.52 17.01
CA GLY A 166 -7.25 -6.73 17.01
C GLY A 166 -7.64 -6.22 15.61
N ASN A 167 -8.01 -4.94 15.50
CA ASN A 167 -8.31 -4.30 14.20
C ASN A 167 -7.09 -4.19 13.26
N ALA A 168 -5.86 -4.51 13.70
CA ALA A 168 -4.69 -4.57 12.82
C ALA A 168 -4.67 -5.83 11.91
N GLN A 169 -5.54 -6.79 12.20
CA GLN A 169 -5.82 -7.96 11.37
C GLN A 169 -6.51 -7.61 10.06
N GLN A 170 -7.17 -6.46 10.02
CA GLN A 170 -7.53 -5.77 8.78
C GLN A 170 -6.29 -5.07 8.20
N LYS A 171 -5.54 -4.29 8.99
CA LYS A 171 -4.42 -3.43 8.53
C LYS A 171 -3.22 -4.08 7.85
N ALA A 172 -2.69 -5.22 8.32
CA ALA A 172 -1.48 -5.78 7.70
C ALA A 172 -1.78 -6.70 6.49
N VAL A 173 -3.05 -7.09 6.28
CA VAL A 173 -3.48 -7.62 4.98
C VAL A 173 -3.62 -6.48 3.96
N GLU A 174 -3.80 -5.23 4.44
CA GLU A 174 -4.05 -3.94 3.74
C GLU A 174 -2.84 -3.24 3.09
N GLU A 175 -1.60 -3.68 3.34
CA GLU A 175 -0.41 -3.05 2.75
C GLU A 175 -0.07 -3.54 1.32
N GLY A 176 -1.00 -4.26 0.67
CA GLY A 176 -0.89 -4.63 -0.74
C GLY A 176 -2.25 -4.59 -1.42
N PRO A 177 -2.33 -4.63 -2.76
CA PRO A 177 -3.59 -4.47 -3.49
C PRO A 177 -4.55 -5.67 -3.41
N LEU A 178 -4.25 -6.69 -2.61
CA LEU A 178 -4.98 -7.96 -2.60
C LEU A 178 -6.14 -8.11 -1.59
N PRO A 179 -6.20 -7.45 -0.41
CA PRO A 179 -7.29 -7.64 0.55
C PRO A 179 -8.61 -7.10 0.01
N PHE A 180 -8.57 -6.05 -0.82
CA PHE A 180 -9.77 -5.48 -1.42
C PHE A 180 -10.34 -6.34 -2.57
N LEU A 181 -9.65 -7.38 -3.02
CA LEU A 181 -10.08 -8.16 -4.18
C LEU A 181 -11.02 -9.32 -3.82
N PHE A 182 -10.87 -9.91 -2.63
CA PHE A 182 -11.38 -11.27 -2.39
C PHE A 182 -12.34 -11.41 -1.21
N ASN A 183 -12.42 -10.44 -0.31
CA ASN A 183 -13.39 -10.42 0.79
C ASN A 183 -13.92 -9.00 1.07
N MET A 184 -14.14 -8.23 0.00
CA MET A 184 -14.54 -6.83 0.10
C MET A 184 -16.00 -6.70 0.51
N LYS A 185 -16.23 -5.86 1.52
CA LYS A 185 -17.55 -5.35 1.94
C LYS A 185 -17.77 -3.98 1.33
N ALA A 186 -18.92 -3.77 0.69
CA ALA A 186 -19.17 -2.53 -0.03
C ALA A 186 -19.13 -1.30 0.87
N ASP A 187 -19.65 -1.42 2.11
CA ASP A 187 -19.61 -0.34 3.10
C ASP A 187 -18.17 -0.02 3.52
N ASP A 188 -17.34 -1.02 3.78
CA ASP A 188 -15.95 -0.85 4.20
C ASP A 188 -15.13 -0.20 3.08
N ALA A 189 -15.33 -0.68 1.84
CA ALA A 189 -14.71 -0.10 0.65
C ALA A 189 -15.09 1.37 0.45
N ARG A 190 -16.36 1.75 0.67
CA ARG A 190 -16.79 3.16 0.57
C ARG A 190 -16.19 4.05 1.66
N ARG A 191 -16.00 3.54 2.87
CA ARG A 191 -15.36 4.29 3.96
C ARG A 191 -13.88 4.53 3.67
N ARG A 192 -13.20 3.53 3.11
CA ARG A 192 -11.77 3.58 2.84
C ARG A 192 -11.41 4.26 1.52
N TYR A 193 -12.26 4.15 0.51
CA TYR A 193 -11.99 4.59 -0.85
C TYR A 193 -13.09 5.46 -1.45
N LYS A 194 -12.69 6.37 -2.34
CA LYS A 194 -13.59 6.96 -3.33
C LYS A 194 -13.48 6.11 -4.59
N MET A 195 -14.60 5.49 -4.98
CA MET A 195 -14.66 4.58 -6.12
C MET A 195 -15.58 5.15 -7.20
N SER A 196 -15.20 4.98 -8.46
CA SER A 196 -15.97 5.48 -9.59
C SER A 196 -15.94 4.47 -10.73
N TYR A 197 -17.13 4.14 -11.24
CA TYR A 197 -17.24 3.38 -12.47
C TYR A 197 -16.79 4.27 -13.63
N VAL A 198 -15.86 3.79 -14.44
CA VAL A 198 -15.33 4.54 -15.59
C VAL A 198 -16.06 4.11 -16.85
N LYS A 199 -16.01 2.82 -17.19
CA LYS A 199 -16.62 2.23 -18.39
C LYS A 199 -16.61 0.71 -18.33
N LYS A 200 -17.35 0.09 -19.25
CA LYS A 200 -17.18 -1.31 -19.60
C LYS A 200 -16.15 -1.41 -20.74
N ASP A 201 -15.08 -2.17 -20.53
CA ASP A 201 -14.18 -2.60 -21.58
C ASP A 201 -14.80 -3.79 -22.31
N VAL A 202 -15.31 -3.53 -23.51
CA VAL A 202 -15.96 -4.55 -24.35
C VAL A 202 -14.96 -5.62 -24.82
N LYS A 203 -13.71 -5.23 -25.10
CA LYS A 203 -12.68 -6.16 -25.59
C LYS A 203 -12.21 -7.10 -24.47
N ALA A 204 -12.00 -6.55 -23.27
CA ALA A 204 -11.60 -7.33 -22.10
C ALA A 204 -12.78 -8.01 -21.39
N ASN A 205 -14.03 -7.73 -21.81
CA ASN A 205 -15.25 -8.11 -21.10
C ASN A 205 -15.18 -7.82 -19.60
N ALA A 206 -14.78 -6.59 -19.24
CA ALA A 206 -14.51 -6.18 -17.88
C ALA A 206 -15.09 -4.80 -17.55
N TYR A 207 -15.39 -4.54 -16.28
CA TYR A 207 -15.71 -3.22 -15.77
C TYR A 207 -14.44 -2.52 -15.28
N LEU A 208 -14.18 -1.31 -15.74
CA LEU A 208 -13.09 -0.47 -15.27
C LEU A 208 -13.58 0.40 -14.11
N VAL A 209 -12.94 0.24 -12.96
CA VAL A 209 -13.20 1.01 -11.73
C VAL A 209 -11.96 1.83 -11.39
N ARG A 210 -12.16 3.11 -11.09
CA ARG A 210 -11.15 4.01 -10.51
C ARG A 210 -11.31 4.04 -9.00
N ILE A 211 -10.20 3.95 -8.27
CA ILE A 211 -10.13 3.89 -6.82
C ILE A 211 -9.13 4.94 -6.33
N GLU A 212 -9.56 5.80 -5.41
CA GLU A 212 -8.70 6.75 -4.70
C GLU A 212 -8.80 6.50 -3.19
N PRO A 213 -7.66 6.44 -2.47
CA PRO A 213 -7.68 6.26 -1.03
C PRO A 213 -8.17 7.50 -0.28
N ARG A 214 -8.96 7.27 0.77
CA ARG A 214 -9.40 8.31 1.71
C ARG A 214 -8.46 8.39 2.92
N LEU A 215 -8.05 7.23 3.44
CA LEU A 215 -7.22 7.13 4.64
C LEU A 215 -5.75 7.46 4.35
N ALA A 216 -5.05 8.01 5.35
CA ALA A 216 -3.65 8.39 5.22
C ALA A 216 -2.74 7.19 4.95
N GLU A 217 -2.94 6.09 5.68
CA GLU A 217 -2.19 4.84 5.50
C GLU A 217 -2.22 4.31 4.06
N ASP A 218 -3.36 4.39 3.37
CA ASP A 218 -3.45 3.97 1.97
C ASP A 218 -2.80 4.97 1.01
N LYS A 219 -2.88 6.27 1.32
CA LYS A 219 -2.28 7.35 0.52
C LYS A 219 -0.75 7.29 0.52
N GLU A 220 -0.15 6.66 1.53
CA GLU A 220 1.29 6.37 1.57
C GLU A 220 1.67 5.27 0.57
N THR A 221 0.72 4.43 0.18
CA THR A 221 0.96 3.30 -0.74
C THR A 221 0.67 3.68 -2.20
N PHE A 222 -0.42 4.38 -2.47
CA PHE A 222 -0.79 4.78 -3.83
C PHE A 222 -1.68 6.03 -3.86
N SER A 223 -1.68 6.75 -4.98
CA SER A 223 -2.57 7.90 -5.21
C SER A 223 -3.86 7.48 -5.91
N ILE A 224 -3.76 6.62 -6.92
CA ILE A 224 -4.88 6.16 -7.74
C ILE A 224 -4.65 4.69 -8.13
N ALA A 225 -5.72 3.90 -8.15
CA ALA A 225 -5.72 2.58 -8.77
C ALA A 225 -6.85 2.45 -9.79
N PHE A 226 -6.57 1.75 -10.89
CA PHE A 226 -7.53 1.32 -11.88
C PHE A 226 -7.65 -0.20 -11.85
N VAL A 227 -8.86 -0.70 -11.67
CA VAL A 227 -9.13 -2.13 -11.52
C VAL A 227 -10.10 -2.57 -12.62
N ASN A 228 -9.68 -3.56 -13.40
CA ASN A 228 -10.55 -4.26 -14.34
C ASN A 228 -11.15 -5.47 -13.65
N LEU A 229 -12.47 -5.48 -13.48
CA LEU A 229 -13.24 -6.60 -12.93
C LEU A 229 -13.88 -7.39 -14.06
N ASP A 230 -13.66 -8.69 -14.15
CA ASP A 230 -14.30 -9.51 -15.17
C ASP A 230 -15.83 -9.45 -15.03
N CYS A 231 -16.58 -9.39 -16.14
CA CYS A 231 -18.03 -9.20 -16.05
C CYS A 231 -18.80 -10.42 -15.49
N LYS A 232 -18.16 -11.59 -15.34
CA LYS A 232 -18.83 -12.83 -14.93
C LYS A 232 -18.73 -13.07 -13.43
N PHE A 233 -17.53 -12.98 -12.89
CA PHE A 233 -17.23 -13.26 -11.48
C PHE A 233 -16.86 -12.02 -10.69
N LEU A 234 -16.69 -10.87 -11.36
CA LEU A 234 -16.21 -9.63 -10.74
C LEU A 234 -14.88 -9.82 -10.01
N LEU A 235 -14.05 -10.74 -10.50
CA LEU A 235 -12.69 -10.92 -10.07
C LEU A 235 -11.79 -9.95 -10.84
N PRO A 236 -10.81 -9.34 -10.16
CA PRO A 236 -9.82 -8.50 -10.81
C PRO A 236 -8.99 -9.30 -11.82
N VAL A 237 -8.96 -8.81 -13.06
CA VAL A 237 -8.10 -9.32 -14.15
C VAL A 237 -6.91 -8.41 -14.44
N ARG A 238 -7.00 -7.14 -14.03
CA ARG A 238 -5.89 -6.19 -14.09
C ARG A 238 -6.01 -5.14 -12.99
N ILE A 239 -4.88 -4.75 -12.41
CA ILE A 239 -4.78 -3.65 -11.44
C ILE A 239 -3.62 -2.77 -11.85
N HIS A 240 -3.89 -1.51 -12.17
CA HIS A 240 -2.87 -0.51 -12.44
C HIS A 240 -2.87 0.53 -11.33
N MET A 241 -1.76 0.63 -10.60
CA MET A 241 -1.60 1.54 -9.47
C MET A 241 -0.58 2.61 -9.81
N THR A 242 -0.90 3.85 -9.44
CA THR A 242 0.01 4.98 -9.45
C THR A 242 0.46 5.26 -8.04
N SER A 243 1.77 5.36 -7.83
CA SER A 243 2.36 5.71 -6.54
C SER A 243 1.97 7.12 -6.08
N PRO A 244 2.19 7.47 -4.80
CA PRO A 244 1.79 8.77 -4.26
C PRO A 244 2.43 9.97 -4.96
N ASP A 245 3.63 9.79 -5.53
CA ASP A 245 4.34 10.83 -6.28
C ASP A 245 3.77 11.09 -7.70
N GLY A 246 2.81 10.29 -8.15
CA GLY A 246 2.18 10.40 -9.46
C GLY A 246 3.03 9.89 -10.64
N LYS A 247 4.25 9.40 -10.39
CA LYS A 247 5.25 9.07 -11.41
C LYS A 247 5.45 7.56 -11.55
N SER A 248 5.62 6.86 -10.43
CA SER A 248 5.89 5.42 -10.47
C SER A 248 4.59 4.63 -10.58
N THR A 249 4.62 3.49 -11.28
CA THR A 249 3.44 2.63 -11.49
C THR A 249 3.73 1.17 -11.22
N LYS A 250 2.70 0.44 -10.79
CA LYS A 250 2.67 -1.02 -10.70
C LYS A 250 1.47 -1.54 -11.47
N ASP A 251 1.69 -2.41 -12.45
CA ASP A 251 0.65 -2.98 -13.31
C ASP A 251 0.62 -4.49 -13.17
N TYR A 252 -0.45 -4.98 -12.56
CA TYR A 252 -0.71 -6.39 -12.31
C TYR A 252 -1.68 -6.92 -13.35
N THR A 253 -1.29 -7.96 -14.08
CA THR A 253 -2.19 -8.79 -14.88
C THR A 253 -2.46 -10.08 -14.12
N LEU A 254 -3.73 -10.41 -13.92
CA LEU A 254 -4.16 -11.60 -13.17
C LEU A 254 -4.79 -12.61 -14.11
N GLY A 255 -4.30 -13.84 -14.09
CA GLY A 255 -4.81 -14.91 -14.93
C GLY A 255 -3.74 -15.95 -15.30
N PRO A 256 -4.12 -17.23 -15.49
CA PRO A 256 -5.45 -17.79 -15.23
C PRO A 256 -5.84 -17.80 -13.74
N MET A 257 -7.15 -17.88 -13.48
CA MET A 257 -7.76 -17.90 -12.14
C MET A 257 -8.57 -19.17 -11.92
N TYR A 258 -8.49 -19.74 -10.72
CA TYR A 258 -9.20 -20.95 -10.32
C TYR A 258 -9.96 -20.71 -9.01
N PRO A 259 -11.16 -20.08 -9.07
CA PRO A 259 -11.98 -19.88 -7.89
C PRO A 259 -12.49 -21.21 -7.33
N ASN A 260 -12.55 -21.32 -6.01
CA ASN A 260 -13.06 -22.49 -5.26
C ASN A 260 -12.32 -23.81 -5.53
N LYS A 261 -11.13 -23.75 -6.14
CA LYS A 261 -10.23 -24.89 -6.28
C LYS A 261 -9.55 -25.17 -4.93
N LYS A 262 -9.39 -26.45 -4.57
CA LYS A 262 -8.67 -26.83 -3.34
C LYS A 262 -7.24 -26.27 -3.38
N VAL A 263 -6.88 -25.54 -2.35
CA VAL A 263 -5.52 -25.03 -2.10
C VAL A 263 -4.91 -25.79 -0.93
N SER A 264 -3.58 -25.87 -0.88
CA SER A 264 -2.89 -26.54 0.22
C SER A 264 -2.77 -25.61 1.43
N GLU A 265 -3.21 -26.07 2.59
CA GLU A 265 -3.05 -25.34 3.86
C GLU A 265 -1.58 -25.04 4.20
N SER A 266 -0.65 -25.85 3.70
CA SER A 266 0.79 -25.64 3.90
C SER A 266 1.30 -24.32 3.33
N ASN A 267 0.58 -23.73 2.36
CA ASN A 267 0.94 -22.44 1.77
C ASN A 267 0.66 -21.28 2.73
N PHE A 268 -0.27 -21.45 3.68
CA PHE A 268 -0.68 -20.41 4.63
C PHE A 268 0.04 -20.51 5.98
N LYS A 269 1.18 -21.20 6.03
CA LYS A 269 2.00 -21.36 7.24
C LYS A 269 3.31 -20.61 7.09
N GLY A 270 3.59 -19.74 8.06
CA GLY A 270 4.91 -19.16 8.25
C GLY A 270 5.95 -20.25 8.55
N LYS A 271 7.16 -20.10 8.02
CA LYS A 271 8.27 -21.04 8.20
C LYS A 271 9.55 -20.24 8.42
N VAL A 272 10.27 -20.56 9.48
CA VAL A 272 11.63 -20.06 9.65
C VAL A 272 12.53 -20.82 8.68
N LEU A 273 13.27 -20.08 7.86
CA LEU A 273 14.26 -20.67 6.94
C LEU A 273 15.61 -20.75 7.64
N PRO A 274 16.45 -21.76 7.34
CA PRO A 274 17.77 -21.89 7.93
C PRO A 274 18.71 -20.77 7.47
N SER A 275 19.90 -20.69 8.05
CA SER A 275 20.98 -19.79 7.63
C SER A 275 21.15 -19.78 6.10
N PRO A 276 21.29 -18.61 5.45
CA PRO A 276 21.60 -17.28 6.03
C PRO A 276 20.38 -16.42 6.42
N TRP A 277 19.18 -16.99 6.51
CA TRP A 277 17.98 -16.19 6.80
C TRP A 277 17.91 -15.69 8.24
N LYS A 278 17.50 -14.43 8.41
CA LYS A 278 17.31 -13.76 9.71
C LYS A 278 15.83 -13.48 9.96
N LEU A 279 15.31 -13.93 11.08
CA LEU A 279 13.94 -13.64 11.53
C LEU A 279 13.91 -12.30 12.28
N VAL A 280 13.03 -11.40 11.87
CA VAL A 280 12.75 -10.10 12.51
C VAL A 280 11.28 -10.08 12.91
N LYS A 281 11.00 -10.18 14.21
CA LYS A 281 9.62 -10.12 14.72
C LYS A 281 9.28 -8.69 15.13
N ASN A 282 8.08 -8.25 14.78
CA ASN A 282 7.50 -6.97 15.20
C ASN A 282 8.47 -5.76 15.03
N PRO A 283 9.00 -5.51 13.82
CA PRO A 283 9.96 -4.42 13.60
C PRO A 283 9.39 -3.02 13.91
N MET A 284 8.07 -2.86 13.95
CA MET A 284 7.39 -1.60 14.32
C MET A 284 7.10 -1.46 15.82
N GLY A 285 7.13 -2.56 16.57
CA GLY A 285 6.92 -2.57 18.01
C GLY A 285 8.22 -2.86 18.73
N GLN A 286 9.24 -2.03 18.51
CA GLN A 286 10.44 -2.06 19.33
C GLN A 286 9.99 -2.00 20.79
N ASP A 287 10.21 -3.09 21.50
CA ASP A 287 10.20 -3.15 22.94
C ASP A 287 10.99 -1.95 23.43
N ASN A 288 10.35 -1.03 24.13
CA ASN A 288 11.04 -0.19 25.07
C ASN A 288 11.65 -1.18 26.07
N PRO A 289 12.97 -1.42 26.09
CA PRO A 289 13.51 -2.30 27.10
C PRO A 289 13.35 -1.56 28.42
N ARG A 290 12.35 -1.95 29.22
CA ARG A 290 12.47 -1.79 30.67
C ARG A 290 13.73 -2.55 31.03
N GLY A 291 14.82 -1.80 31.21
CA GLY A 291 16.11 -2.34 31.59
C GLY A 291 15.96 -3.23 32.83
N PRO A 292 16.85 -4.22 33.00
CA PRO A 292 16.87 -5.04 34.20
C PRO A 292 17.29 -4.16 35.38
N GLY A 293 16.31 -3.66 36.13
CA GLY A 293 16.60 -2.72 37.21
C GLY A 293 15.37 -2.05 37.80
N ALA A 294 14.30 -2.79 38.08
CA ALA A 294 13.26 -2.34 39.00
C ALA A 294 12.96 -3.46 39.98
N ALA A 295 13.79 -3.55 41.01
CA ALA A 295 13.50 -4.31 42.20
C ALA A 295 12.25 -3.71 42.91
N PRO A 296 11.42 -4.52 43.56
CA PRO A 296 10.26 -4.04 44.30
C PRO A 296 10.71 -3.18 45.49
N GLY A 297 10.01 -2.07 45.68
CA GLY A 297 10.37 -0.97 46.57
C GLY A 297 10.73 -1.40 48.00
N ALA A 298 11.93 -1.01 48.42
CA ALA A 298 12.29 -0.91 49.82
C ALA A 298 11.57 0.31 50.42
N ALA A 299 10.77 0.05 51.46
CA ALA A 299 10.21 1.08 52.33
C ALA A 299 11.34 1.86 53.01
N GLY A 300 11.32 3.19 52.86
CA GLY A 300 12.18 4.14 53.55
C GLY A 300 11.34 5.27 54.16
N PRO A 301 11.83 5.93 55.23
CA PRO A 301 11.00 6.23 56.39
C PRO A 301 10.26 7.57 56.35
N ARG A 302 9.13 7.53 57.06
CA ARG A 302 8.26 8.63 57.51
C ARG A 302 9.08 9.79 58.07
N ARG A 303 8.91 10.99 57.51
CA ARG A 303 9.32 12.26 58.14
C ARG A 303 8.09 12.99 58.65
N GLU A 304 8.15 13.28 59.94
CA GLU A 304 7.13 13.90 60.78
C GLU A 304 6.83 15.34 60.34
N ALA A 305 5.55 15.70 60.41
CA ALA A 305 5.09 17.08 60.36
C ALA A 305 4.93 17.61 61.81
N PRO A 306 5.38 18.83 62.13
CA PRO A 306 5.17 19.39 63.46
C PRO A 306 3.75 19.95 63.62
N ALA A 307 3.22 19.72 64.81
CA ALA A 307 1.89 20.06 65.28
C ALA A 307 1.75 21.50 65.77
N ALA A 308 0.50 21.98 65.75
CA ALA A 308 -0.21 22.77 66.78
C ALA A 308 -1.21 23.73 66.10
N ARG A 309 -2.44 24.00 66.57
CA ARG A 309 -3.30 23.55 67.68
C ARG A 309 -4.71 24.16 67.42
N PRO A 310 -5.76 23.86 68.22
CA PRO A 310 -7.13 23.71 67.73
C PRO A 310 -8.14 24.79 68.19
N ALA A 311 -9.36 24.59 67.69
CA ALA A 311 -10.68 24.80 68.31
C ALA A 311 -11.27 26.22 68.36
N ALA A 312 -12.44 26.39 67.71
CA ALA A 312 -13.71 26.55 68.42
C ALA A 312 -14.91 26.52 67.43
N ALA A 313 -15.93 25.76 67.82
CA ALA A 313 -17.25 25.70 67.19
C ALA A 313 -18.19 26.78 67.72
N ARG A 314 -19.18 27.19 66.92
CA ARG A 314 -20.57 27.67 67.24
C ARG A 314 -21.24 28.05 65.91
N ARG A 315 -22.22 27.30 65.38
CA ARG A 315 -23.70 27.29 65.63
C ARG A 315 -24.41 28.64 65.43
N GLY A 316 -25.49 28.60 64.62
CA GLY A 316 -26.55 29.61 64.41
C GLY A 316 -26.64 30.04 62.93
N ALA A 317 -27.57 29.59 62.08
CA ALA A 317 -29.03 29.76 62.04
C ALA A 317 -29.51 31.16 61.60
N GLU A 318 -30.45 31.16 60.62
CA GLU A 318 -31.50 32.15 60.29
C GLU A 318 -31.30 33.28 59.24
N GLY A 319 -32.39 33.47 58.45
CA GLY A 319 -32.78 34.65 57.65
C GLY A 319 -32.26 34.65 56.20
N MET A 320 -33.02 34.51 55.11
CA MET A 320 -34.33 35.00 54.66
C MET A 320 -34.47 36.53 54.54
N GLN A 321 -34.46 37.02 53.29
CA GLN A 321 -35.12 38.19 52.65
C GLN A 321 -34.15 38.73 51.56
N ARG A 322 -34.44 38.63 50.25
CA ARG A 322 -35.40 39.39 49.42
C ARG A 322 -35.28 40.91 49.59
N GLU A 323 -34.64 41.53 48.61
CA GLU A 323 -35.20 42.63 47.79
C GLU A 323 -34.92 42.34 46.31
#